data_AF-A0A9X8EPQ8-F1
#
_entry.id   AF-A0A9X8EPQ8-F1
#
_cell.length_a   1.000
_cell.length_b   1.000
_cell.length_c   1.000
_cell.angle_alpha   90.00
_cell.angle_beta   90.00
_cell.angle_gamma   90.00
#
_symmetry.space_group_name_H-M   'P 1'
#
loop_
_entity.id
_entity.type
_entity.pdbx_description
1 polymer ?
#
loop_
_entity_poly.entity_id
_entity_poly.type
_entity_poly.pdbx_seq_one_letter_code
_entity_poly.pdbx_strand_id
1 'polypeptide(L)'
;MATKARFYEVAIENVHGSRYEAHAAYSEDDLRNNLEIHHLEKLVSITHLGFFSVEAEPDDENDAVIFSANLPRGGWSCCIGDFSYPHLLQQFSRDVGNIKEYFRQRDEFRHGQ
;
A
#
# COMPACT_ATOMS: atom_id res chain seq x y z
N MET A 1 2.15 2.58 -17.55
CA MET A 1 3.46 2.01 -17.19
C MET A 1 3.30 1.37 -15.82
N ALA A 2 3.66 0.10 -15.65
CA ALA A 2 3.63 -0.54 -14.32
C ALA A 2 4.87 -0.11 -13.53
N THR A 3 4.67 0.62 -12.44
CA THR A 3 5.74 1.05 -11.54
C THR A 3 5.88 0.02 -10.42
N LYS A 4 7.13 -0.32 -10.04
CA LYS A 4 7.37 -1.37 -9.04
C LYS A 4 7.50 -0.80 -7.63
N ALA A 5 6.93 -1.45 -6.63
CA ALA A 5 7.14 -1.15 -5.21
C ALA A 5 7.84 -2.31 -4.51
N ARG A 6 8.53 -2.01 -3.40
CA ARG A 6 9.18 -3.01 -2.57
C ARG A 6 8.19 -3.58 -1.57
N PHE A 7 8.13 -4.91 -1.46
CA PHE A 7 7.22 -5.61 -0.56
C PHE A 7 7.95 -6.45 0.48
N TYR A 8 7.31 -6.53 1.64
CA TYR A 8 7.74 -7.32 2.79
C TYR A 8 6.57 -8.18 3.28
N GLU A 9 6.86 -9.39 3.71
CA GLU A 9 5.93 -10.23 4.47
C GLU A 9 6.26 -10.11 5.96
N VAL A 10 5.26 -9.75 6.74
CA VAL A 10 5.32 -9.63 8.19
C VAL A 10 4.61 -10.84 8.79
N ALA A 11 5.32 -11.58 9.63
CA ALA A 11 4.74 -12.65 10.44
C ALA A 11 4.47 -12.13 11.85
N ILE A 12 3.20 -12.16 12.26
CA ILE A 12 2.73 -11.72 13.58
C ILE A 12 2.11 -12.92 14.29
N GLU A 13 2.48 -13.13 15.54
CA GLU A 13 1.93 -14.20 16.38
C GLU A 13 1.07 -13.61 17.51
N ASN A 14 -0.07 -14.24 17.77
CA ASN A 14 -0.96 -13.91 18.88
C ASN A 14 -1.45 -15.19 19.59
N VAL A 15 -2.33 -15.04 20.59
CA VAL A 15 -2.86 -16.19 21.37
C VAL A 15 -3.65 -17.21 20.53
N HIS A 16 -4.03 -16.88 19.30
CA HIS A 16 -4.78 -17.74 18.38
C HIS A 16 -3.90 -18.35 17.26
N GLY A 17 -2.64 -17.92 17.11
CA GLY A 17 -1.70 -18.46 16.13
C GLY A 17 -0.91 -17.39 15.39
N SER A 18 -0.28 -17.77 14.29
CA SER A 18 0.50 -16.86 13.43
C SER A 18 -0.31 -16.41 12.22
N ARG A 19 -0.32 -15.10 11.96
CA ARG A 19 -0.81 -14.49 10.72
C ARG A 19 0.35 -13.92 9.91
N TYR A 20 0.16 -13.84 8.60
CA TYR A 20 1.12 -13.32 7.64
C TYR A 20 0.46 -12.23 6.82
N GLU A 21 1.11 -11.08 6.73
CA GLU A 21 0.58 -9.91 6.03
C GLU A 21 1.66 -9.32 5.13
N ALA A 22 1.27 -8.94 3.91
CA ALA A 22 2.17 -8.27 2.99
C ALA A 22 1.99 -6.75 3.08
N HIS A 23 3.10 -6.03 3.13
CA HIS A 23 3.15 -4.58 3.22
C HIS A 23 4.15 -4.03 2.20
N ALA A 24 3.79 -2.94 1.53
CA ALA A 24 4.72 -2.16 0.71
C ALA A 24 5.38 -1.08 1.58
N ALA A 25 6.71 -0.95 1.52
CA ALA A 25 7.46 0.00 2.32
C ALA A 25 8.80 0.39 1.66
N TYR A 26 9.35 1.56 2.02
CA TYR A 26 10.64 2.00 1.47
C TYR A 26 11.81 1.11 1.89
N SER A 27 11.75 0.59 3.12
CA SER A 27 12.78 -0.25 3.73
C SER A 27 12.21 -1.11 4.85
N GLU A 28 12.98 -2.07 5.35
CA GLU A 28 12.59 -2.85 6.53
C GLU A 28 12.53 -1.96 7.77
N ASP A 29 13.47 -1.03 7.93
CA ASP A 29 13.46 -0.07 9.05
C ASP A 29 12.22 0.82 9.03
N ASP A 30 11.84 1.33 7.85
CA ASP A 30 10.62 2.11 7.66
C ASP A 30 9.38 1.31 8.05
N LEU A 31 9.32 0.04 7.63
CA LEU A 31 8.24 -0.87 8.04
C LEU A 31 8.25 -1.08 9.56
N ARG A 32 9.39 -1.41 10.18
CA ARG A 32 9.48 -1.66 11.63
C ARG A 32 9.10 -0.44 12.48
N ASN A 33 9.46 0.76 12.03
CA ASN A 33 9.24 1.99 12.78
C ASN A 33 7.78 2.46 12.74
N ASN A 34 7.04 2.10 11.70
CA ASN A 34 5.65 2.54 11.50
C ASN A 34 4.62 1.42 11.69
N LEU A 35 5.04 0.15 11.71
CA LEU A 35 4.14 -0.99 11.90
C LEU A 35 3.58 -0.98 13.32
N GLU A 36 2.27 -0.81 13.44
CA GLU A 36 1.56 -0.94 14.71
C GLU A 36 1.30 -2.42 15.02
N ILE A 37 1.81 -2.88 16.16
CA ILE A 37 1.58 -4.24 16.66
C ILE A 37 0.84 -4.14 17.98
N HIS A 38 -0.31 -4.80 18.06
CA HIS A 38 -1.14 -4.75 19.26
C HIS A 38 -0.41 -5.40 20.44
N HIS A 39 -0.66 -4.95 21.68
CA HIS A 39 0.09 -5.40 22.87
C HIS A 39 -0.03 -6.90 23.19
N LEU A 40 -1.01 -7.59 22.61
CA LEU A 40 -1.21 -9.06 22.71
C LEU A 40 -0.56 -9.82 21.54
N GLU A 41 0.11 -9.11 20.65
CA GLU A 41 0.75 -9.64 19.46
C GLU A 41 2.26 -9.50 19.56
N LYS A 42 2.96 -10.37 18.85
CA LYS A 42 4.41 -10.39 18.79
C LYS A 42 4.85 -10.41 17.32
N LEU A 43 5.73 -9.48 16.97
CA LEU A 43 6.46 -9.55 15.71
C LEU A 43 7.37 -10.78 15.72
N VAL A 44 7.15 -11.71 14.81
CA VAL A 44 7.99 -12.90 14.66
C VAL A 44 9.11 -12.63 13.67
N SER A 45 8.75 -12.16 12.47
CA SER A 45 9.74 -11.88 11.42
C SER A 45 9.23 -10.87 10.41
N ILE A 46 10.16 -10.26 9.69
CA ILE A 46 9.92 -9.46 8.49
C ILE A 46 10.80 -10.05 7.41
N THR A 47 10.20 -10.44 6.29
CA THR A 47 10.88 -11.07 5.16
C THR A 47 10.71 -10.22 3.92
N HIS A 48 11.81 -9.79 3.30
CA HIS A 48 11.74 -9.08 2.02
C HIS A 48 11.28 -10.02 0.89
N LEU A 49 10.16 -9.69 0.24
CA LEU A 49 9.59 -10.48 -0.85
C LEU A 49 10.19 -10.09 -2.22
N GLY A 50 10.67 -8.86 -2.36
CA GLY A 50 11.18 -8.31 -3.63
C GLY A 50 10.40 -7.10 -4.11
N PHE A 51 10.59 -6.76 -5.38
CA PHE A 51 9.92 -5.64 -6.05
C PHE A 51 8.85 -6.14 -7.00
N PHE A 52 7.61 -5.70 -6.79
CA PHE A 52 6.45 -6.13 -7.56
C PHE A 52 5.81 -4.95 -8.28
N SER A 53 5.27 -5.22 -9.47
CA SER A 53 4.47 -4.24 -10.20
C SER A 53 3.21 -3.91 -9.41
N VAL A 54 2.93 -2.62 -9.25
CA VAL A 54 1.71 -2.12 -8.62
C VAL A 54 0.86 -1.43 -9.67
N GLU A 55 -0.41 -1.79 -9.70
CA GLU A 55 -1.45 -1.14 -10.48
C GLU A 55 -2.21 -0.17 -9.57
N ALA A 56 -2.72 0.90 -10.15
CA ALA A 56 -3.42 1.96 -9.44
C ALA A 56 -4.70 2.29 -10.20
N GLU A 57 -5.83 2.14 -9.52
CA GLU A 57 -7.16 2.36 -10.07
C GLU A 57 -7.88 3.45 -9.28
N PRO A 58 -8.66 4.34 -9.93
CA PRO A 58 -9.41 5.37 -9.22
C PRO A 58 -10.52 4.75 -8.36
N ASP A 59 -10.70 5.31 -7.16
CA ASP A 59 -11.82 5.04 -6.27
C ASP A 59 -12.67 6.31 -6.15
N ASP A 60 -13.69 6.40 -7.00
CA ASP A 60 -14.58 7.56 -7.12
C ASP A 60 -15.38 7.80 -5.84
N GLU A 61 -15.79 6.72 -5.16
CA GLU A 61 -16.62 6.74 -3.96
C GLU A 61 -15.87 7.35 -2.77
N ASN A 62 -14.60 7.01 -2.61
CA ASN A 62 -13.78 7.48 -1.49
C ASN A 62 -12.86 8.66 -1.84
N ASP A 63 -12.94 9.18 -3.07
CA ASP A 63 -12.03 10.23 -3.56
C ASP A 63 -10.54 9.83 -3.43
N ALA A 64 -10.26 8.58 -3.78
CA ALA A 64 -8.98 7.93 -3.51
C ALA A 64 -8.50 7.13 -4.72
N VAL A 65 -7.42 6.36 -4.51
CA VAL A 65 -6.86 5.44 -5.50
C VAL A 65 -6.65 4.10 -4.82
N ILE A 66 -7.12 3.00 -5.41
CA ILE A 66 -6.82 1.67 -4.92
C ILE A 66 -5.55 1.18 -5.59
N PHE A 67 -4.62 0.67 -4.79
CA PHE A 67 -3.40 0.03 -5.27
C PHE A 67 -3.56 -1.49 -5.23
N SER A 68 -3.08 -2.18 -6.27
CA SER A 68 -3.13 -3.65 -6.31
C SER A 68 -1.84 -4.24 -6.85
N ALA A 69 -1.50 -5.45 -6.38
CA ALA A 69 -0.31 -6.18 -6.81
C ALA A 69 -0.54 -7.69 -6.77
N ASN A 70 0.11 -8.40 -7.68
CA ASN A 70 0.17 -9.87 -7.66
C ASN A 70 1.41 -10.32 -6.90
N LEU A 71 1.23 -10.84 -5.69
CA LEU A 71 2.30 -11.32 -4.81
C LEU A 71 2.38 -12.86 -4.84
N PRO A 72 3.47 -13.49 -4.35
CA PRO A 72 3.63 -14.95 -4.40
C PRO A 72 2.53 -15.74 -3.69
N ARG A 73 1.86 -15.13 -2.70
CA ARG A 73 0.77 -15.73 -1.92
C ARG A 73 -0.64 -15.34 -2.37
N GLY A 74 -0.77 -14.56 -3.44
CA GLY A 74 -2.05 -14.16 -4.01
C GLY A 74 -2.12 -12.68 -4.38
N GLY A 75 -3.34 -12.26 -4.74
CA GLY A 75 -3.64 -10.85 -4.97
C GLY A 75 -3.55 -10.05 -3.67
N TRP A 76 -2.99 -8.86 -3.78
CA TRP A 76 -2.87 -7.89 -2.71
C TRP A 76 -3.51 -6.58 -3.15
N SER A 77 -4.22 -5.92 -2.25
CA SER A 77 -4.83 -4.62 -2.48
C SER A 77 -4.60 -3.70 -1.28
N CYS A 78 -4.53 -2.41 -1.54
CA CYS A 78 -4.34 -1.38 -0.54
C CYS A 78 -5.21 -0.16 -0.85
N CYS A 79 -6.03 0.21 0.12
CA CYS A 79 -6.99 1.30 0.06
C CYS A 79 -6.55 2.44 0.98
N ILE A 80 -7.26 3.57 0.88
CA ILE A 80 -7.03 4.72 1.76
C ILE A 80 -7.20 4.31 3.23
N GLY A 81 -6.23 4.69 4.07
CA GLY A 81 -6.19 4.33 5.49
C GLY A 81 -5.32 3.10 5.79
N ASP A 82 -4.98 2.29 4.78
CA ASP A 82 -4.06 1.17 4.99
C ASP A 82 -2.61 1.65 5.19
N PHE A 83 -1.84 0.86 5.94
CA PHE A 83 -0.44 1.14 6.27
C PHE A 83 0.41 1.53 5.06
N SER A 84 0.29 0.77 3.97
CA SER A 84 1.12 0.94 2.77
C SER A 84 0.70 2.15 1.92
N TYR A 85 -0.49 2.72 2.16
CA TYR A 85 -1.13 3.68 1.27
C TYR A 85 -0.34 5.00 1.11
N PRO A 86 0.10 5.69 2.19
CA PRO A 86 0.79 6.97 2.04
C PRO A 86 2.10 6.84 1.27
N HIS A 87 2.82 5.74 1.51
CA HIS A 87 4.05 5.41 0.79
C HIS A 87 3.79 5.23 -0.71
N LEU A 88 2.81 4.40 -1.07
CA LEU A 88 2.48 4.13 -2.47
C LEU A 88 1.97 5.38 -3.18
N LEU A 89 1.12 6.16 -2.52
CA LEU A 89 0.64 7.43 -3.04
C LEU A 89 1.80 8.38 -3.31
N GLN A 90 2.74 8.53 -2.37
CA GLN A 90 3.91 9.38 -2.58
C GLN A 90 4.78 8.88 -3.74
N GLN A 91 5.08 7.59 -3.78
CA GLN A 91 5.93 6.98 -4.81
C GLN A 91 5.32 7.14 -6.21
N PHE A 92 4.01 6.93 -6.34
CA PHE A 92 3.32 6.92 -7.62
C PHE A 92 2.68 8.26 -8.00
N SER A 93 2.56 9.22 -7.07
CA SER A 93 2.05 10.58 -7.34
C SER A 93 2.85 11.32 -8.43
N ARG A 94 4.13 10.97 -8.62
CA ARG A 94 5.00 11.64 -9.60
C ARG A 94 4.96 10.99 -10.98
N ASP A 95 4.81 9.68 -11.06
CA ASP A 95 4.92 8.89 -12.30
C ASP A 95 3.57 8.55 -12.94
N VAL A 96 2.47 8.63 -12.21
CA VAL A 96 1.17 8.24 -12.75
C VAL A 96 0.45 9.47 -13.26
N GLY A 97 0.60 9.73 -14.56
CA GLY A 97 -0.24 10.68 -15.30
C GLY A 97 -1.73 10.48 -14.96
N ASN A 98 -2.19 9.24 -14.77
CA ASN A 98 -3.57 8.94 -14.35
C ASN A 98 -3.95 9.46 -12.96
N ILE A 99 -3.09 9.43 -11.93
CA ILE A 99 -3.46 9.85 -10.57
C ILE A 99 -3.53 11.38 -10.50
N LYS A 100 -2.53 12.06 -11.06
CA LYS A 100 -2.55 13.53 -11.15
C LYS A 100 -3.68 14.03 -12.04
N GLU A 101 -3.94 13.36 -13.16
CA GLU A 101 -5.03 13.74 -14.07
C GLU A 101 -6.40 13.44 -13.46
N TYR A 102 -6.55 12.33 -12.73
CA TYR A 102 -7.76 12.02 -11.95
C TYR A 102 -8.06 13.10 -10.91
N PHE A 103 -7.10 13.43 -10.04
CA PHE A 103 -7.30 14.49 -9.04
C PHE A 103 -7.50 15.86 -9.69
N ARG A 104 -6.77 16.19 -10.76
CA ARG A 104 -6.96 17.45 -11.51
C ARG A 104 -8.35 17.56 -12.12
N GLN A 105 -8.86 16.50 -12.77
CA GLN A 105 -10.20 16.49 -13.36
C GLN A 105 -11.29 16.67 -12.28
N ARG A 106 -11.11 16.09 -11.08
CA ARG A 106 -12.05 16.32 -9.97
C ARG A 106 -11.97 17.73 -9.39
N ASP A 107 -10.78 18.28 -9.19
CA ASP A 107 -10.62 19.65 -8.71
C ASP A 107 -11.27 20.65 -9.68
N GLU A 108 -11.12 20.45 -11.00
CA GLU A 108 -11.81 21.26 -12.02
C GLU A 108 -13.34 21.11 -11.93
N PHE A 109 -13.87 19.90 -11.68
CA PHE A 109 -15.31 19.68 -11.50
C PHE A 109 -15.86 20.32 -10.22
N ARG A 110 -15.08 20.33 -9.13
CA ARG A 110 -15.48 20.93 -7.84
C ARG A 110 -15.41 22.46 -7.83
N HIS A 111 -14.48 23.05 -8.57
CA HIS A 111 -14.28 24.51 -8.65
C HIS A 111 -14.94 25.17 -9.87
N GLY A 112 -15.54 24.38 -10.76
CA GLY A 112 -16.27 24.85 -11.94
C GLY A 112 -17.78 25.03 -11.75
N GLN A 113 -18.31 24.92 -10.52
CA GLN A 113 -19.69 25.25 -10.16
C GLN A 113 -19.81 26.60 -9.45
#